data_AF-A0A645BQS2-F1
#
_entry.id   AF-A0A645BQS2-F1
#
_cell.length_a   1.000
_cell.length_b   1.000
_cell.length_c   1.000
_cell.angle_alpha   90.00
_cell.angle_beta   90.00
_cell.angle_gamma   90.00
#
_symmetry.space_group_name_H-M   'P 1'
#
loop_
_entity.id
_entity.type
_entity.pdbx_description
1 polymer ?
#
loop_
_entity_poly.entity_id
_entity_poly.type
_entity_poly.pdbx_seq_one_letter_code
_entity_poly.pdbx_strand_id
1 'polypeptide(L)' 'MVLAIEPMVNQGTYKVKVLGDGWTAVTLDGKKSAHYEHTIAITSEQPLLLTAL' A
#
# COMPACT_ATOMS: atom_id res chain seq x y z
N MET A 1 9.09 -4.50 17.11
CA MET A 1 9.11 -4.49 15.62
C MET A 1 8.23 -3.36 15.13
N VAL A 2 8.56 -2.71 14.03
CA VAL A 2 7.75 -1.64 13.42
C VAL A 2 7.60 -1.92 11.93
N LEU A 3 6.38 -1.87 11.41
CA LEU A 3 6.04 -2.22 10.02
C LEU A 3 5.11 -1.17 9.42
N ALA A 4 5.22 -0.96 8.11
CA ALA A 4 4.19 -0.31 7.32
C ALA A 4 3.11 -1.33 6.93
N ILE A 5 1.85 -0.95 7.07
CA ILE A 5 0.72 -1.65 6.47
C ILE A 5 0.13 -0.70 5.42
N GLU A 6 0.41 -1.01 4.15
CA GLU A 6 0.26 -0.10 3.00
C GLU A 6 -0.54 -0.73 1.83
N PRO A 7 -1.80 -1.17 2.04
CA PRO A 7 -2.56 -1.85 1.00
C PRO A 7 -2.85 -0.94 -0.21
N MET A 8 -2.52 -1.45 -1.40
CA MET A 8 -2.95 -0.90 -2.68
C MET A 8 -4.06 -1.78 -3.26
N VAL A 9 -5.21 -1.19 -3.58
CA VAL A 9 -6.38 -1.93 -4.08
C VAL A 9 -6.79 -1.43 -5.46
N ASN A 10 -6.85 -2.34 -6.41
CA ASN A 10 -7.24 -2.05 -7.79
C ASN A 10 -8.74 -2.31 -8.01
N GLN A 11 -9.40 -1.44 -8.78
CA GLN A 11 -10.81 -1.60 -9.13
C GLN A 11 -11.08 -2.83 -10.04
N GLY A 12 -10.08 -3.24 -10.83
CA GLY A 12 -10.18 -4.34 -11.77
C GLY A 12 -9.23 -5.49 -11.43
N THR A 13 -8.24 -5.74 -12.27
CA THR A 13 -7.25 -6.81 -12.04
C THR A 13 -6.19 -6.41 -11.01
N TYR A 14 -5.67 -7.40 -10.26
CA TYR A 14 -4.52 -7.20 -9.37
C TYR A 14 -3.20 -7.00 -10.13
N LYS A 15 -3.15 -7.32 -11.43
CA LYS A 15 -1.93 -7.23 -12.24
C LYS A 15 -1.51 -5.78 -12.44
N VAL A 16 -0.20 -5.55 -12.37
CA VAL A 16 0.44 -4.24 -12.58
C VAL A 16 1.61 -4.35 -13.57
N LYS A 17 2.07 -3.22 -14.07
CA LYS A 17 3.35 -3.08 -14.79
C LYS A 17 4.08 -1.82 -14.31
N VAL A 18 5.41 -1.86 -14.36
CA VAL A 18 6.27 -0.69 -14.15
C VAL A 18 6.51 -0.02 -15.50
N LEU A 19 6.39 1.30 -15.57
CA LEU A 19 6.61 2.07 -16.80
C LEU A 19 8.09 2.22 -17.13
N GLY A 20 8.39 2.80 -18.30
CA GLY A 20 9.75 3.00 -18.78
C GLY A 20 10.62 3.93 -17.91
N ASP A 21 10.00 4.66 -16.99
CA ASP A 21 10.72 5.44 -15.97
C ASP A 21 11.34 4.58 -14.85
N GLY A 22 10.95 3.30 -14.75
CA GLY A 22 11.43 2.38 -13.72
C GLY A 22 10.79 2.54 -12.35
N TRP A 23 9.80 3.44 -12.19
CA TRP A 23 9.20 3.79 -10.91
C TRP A 23 7.68 3.70 -10.90
N THR A 24 7.03 4.24 -11.94
CA THR A 24 5.57 4.36 -11.96
C THR A 24 4.95 2.98 -12.16
N ALA A 25 4.31 2.45 -11.12
CA ALA A 25 3.49 1.25 -11.20
C ALA A 25 2.05 1.60 -11.60
N VAL A 26 1.55 0.99 -12.68
CA VAL A 26 0.17 1.19 -13.15
C VAL A 26 -0.58 -0.14 -13.24
N THR A 27 -1.89 -0.10 -13.06
CA THR A 27 -2.77 -1.26 -13.27
C THR A 27 -2.70 -1.72 -14.73
N LEU A 28 -2.66 -3.04 -14.95
CA LEU A 28 -2.50 -3.58 -16.30
C LEU A 28 -3.75 -3.30 -17.18
N ASP A 29 -4.92 -3.14 -16.56
CA ASP A 29 -6.18 -2.82 -17.23
C ASP A 29 -6.51 -1.33 -17.28
N GLY A 30 -5.64 -0.45 -16.76
CA GLY A 30 -5.81 1.00 -16.78
C GLY A 30 -6.93 1.55 -15.88
N LYS A 31 -7.56 0.71 -15.04
CA LYS A 31 -8.59 1.16 -14.10
C LYS A 31 -7.96 1.79 -12.84
N LYS A 32 -8.79 2.48 -12.06
CA LYS A 32 -8.37 3.18 -10.83
C LYS A 32 -7.76 2.22 -9.81
N SER A 33 -6.83 2.76 -9.04
CA SER A 33 -6.26 2.15 -7.84
C SER A 33 -6.32 3.15 -6.69
N ALA A 34 -6.37 2.65 -5.46
CA ALA A 34 -6.33 3.44 -4.24
C ALA A 34 -5.28 2.86 -3.30
N HIS A 35 -4.64 3.73 -2.52
CA HIS A 35 -3.61 3.38 -1.55
C HIS A 35 -3.90 4.08 -0.22
N TYR A 36 -3.62 3.39 0.88
CA TYR A 36 -3.61 3.96 2.22
C TYR A 36 -2.53 3.29 3.06
N GLU A 37 -1.97 3.99 4.04
CA GLU A 37 -0.85 3.49 4.81
C GLU A 37 -0.90 3.93 6.27
N HIS A 38 -0.52 3.02 7.18
CA HIS A 38 -0.11 3.35 8.54
C HIS A 38 1.20 2.66 8.92
N THR A 39 1.98 3.36 9.75
CA THR A 39 3.13 2.76 10.46
C THR A 39 2.65 2.21 11.79
N ILE A 40 2.90 0.92 12.02
CA ILE A 40 2.42 0.19 13.20
C ILE A 40 3.62 -0.32 14.01
N ALA A 41 3.65 0.01 15.30
CA ALA A 41 4.55 -0.62 16.26
C ALA A 41 3.88 -1.85 16.90
N ILE A 42 4.53 -3.00 16.81
CA ILE A 42 4.10 -4.24 17.46
C ILE A 42 4.66 -4.26 18.88
N THR A 43 3.76 -4.35 19.85
CA THR A 43 4.06 -4.41 21.29
C THR A 43 3.62 -5.75 21.88
N SER A 44 3.93 -6.00 23.15
CA SER A 44 3.45 -7.17 23.91
C SER A 44 1.96 -7.13 24.24
N GLU A 45 1.33 -5.96 24.14
CA GLU A 45 -0.09 -5.76 24.45
C GLU A 45 -0.88 -5.66 23.15
N GLN A 46 -1.01 -4.44 22.61
CA GLN A 46 -1.71 -4.16 21.37
C GLN A 46 -0.82 -3.39 20.38
N PRO A 47 -1.05 -3.54 19.06
CA PRO A 47 -0.35 -2.73 18.07
C PRO A 47 -0.67 -1.23 18.25
N LEU A 48 0.35 -0.38 18.14
CA LEU A 48 0.20 1.06 18.17
C LEU A 48 0.20 1.62 16.75
N LEU A 49 -0.83 2.38 16.39
CA LEU A 49 -0.88 3.17 15.16
C LEU A 49 -0.08 4.45 15.38
N LEU A 50 1.10 4.55 14.79
CA LEU A 50 2.01 5.68 15.02
C LEU A 50 1.67 6.91 14.18
N THR A 51 0.88 6.74 13.12
CA THR A 51 0.54 7.80 12.15
C THR A 51 -0.96 8.05 12.04
N ALA A 52 -1.73 7.73 13.09
CA ALA A 52 -3.12 8.14 13.18
C ALA A 52 -3.23 9.68 13.32
N LEU A 53 -4.21 10.27 12.64
CA LEU A 53 -4.54 11.70 12.69
C LEU A 53 -5.50 12.02 13.84
#